data_AF-A0A5C6PQ61-F1
#
_entry.id   AF-A0A5C6PQ61-F1
#
_cell.length_a   1.000
_cell.length_b   1.000
_cell.length_c   1.000
_cell.angle_alpha   90.00
_cell.angle_beta   90.00
_cell.angle_gamma   90.00
#
_symmetry.space_group_name_H-M   'P 1'
#
loop_
_entity.id
_entity.type
_entity.pdbx_description
1 polymer ?
#
loop_
_entity_poly.entity_id
_entity_poly.type
_entity_poly.pdbx_seq_one_letter_code
_entity_poly.pdbx_strand_id
1 'polypeptide(L)' 'MSFLRRVAGLSLRDRVRSSAIREELGVEPLLLRVERSQMRWLGHLVRMPPGRLPGEVFRACPSGCCPRDPTPDKR' A
#
# COMPACT_ATOMS: atom_id res chain seq x y z
N MET A 1 -10.06 18.51 1.23
CA MET A 1 -11.11 17.80 1.99
C MET A 1 -12.05 18.84 2.59
N SER A 2 -13.21 19.07 2.00
CA SER A 2 -14.15 20.13 2.41
C SER A 2 -14.64 19.97 3.86
N PHE A 3 -14.87 18.74 4.33
CA PHE A 3 -15.27 18.45 5.71
C PHE A 3 -14.24 18.92 6.74
N LEU A 4 -12.99 18.43 6.65
CA LEU A 4 -11.93 18.80 7.60
C LEU A 4 -11.62 20.30 7.56
N ARG A 5 -11.71 20.92 6.39
CA ARG A 5 -11.60 22.38 6.24
C ARG A 5 -12.69 23.11 7.03
N ARG A 6 -13.96 22.70 6.92
CA ARG A 6 -15.06 23.29 7.68
C ARG A 6 -14.89 23.09 9.18
N VAL A 7 -14.49 21.90 9.62
CA VAL A 7 -14.22 21.61 11.04
C VAL A 7 -13.11 22.52 11.59
N ALA A 8 -12.06 22.75 10.81
CA ALA A 8 -10.97 23.66 11.17
C ALA A 8 -11.29 25.16 10.94
N GLY A 9 -12.49 25.52 10.47
CA GLY A 9 -12.83 26.91 10.16
C GLY A 9 -12.08 27.50 8.96
N LEU A 10 -11.44 26.67 8.14
CA LEU A 10 -10.61 27.08 7.01
C LEU A 10 -11.38 27.09 5.69
N SER A 11 -11.17 28.12 4.90
CA SER A 11 -11.62 28.26 3.53
C SER A 11 -10.57 27.74 2.52
N LEU A 12 -10.88 27.81 1.23
CA LEU A 12 -9.88 27.58 0.16
C LEU A 12 -8.93 28.78 -0.01
N ARG A 13 -9.33 29.99 0.42
CA ARG A 13 -8.53 31.20 0.28
C ARG A 13 -7.31 31.22 1.21
N ASP A 14 -7.39 30.48 2.32
CA ASP A 14 -6.31 30.38 3.30
C ASP A 14 -5.11 29.58 2.77
N ARG A 15 -5.28 28.86 1.64
CA ARG A 15 -4.22 28.08 0.96
C ARG A 15 -3.45 27.11 1.87
N VAL A 16 -4.01 26.77 3.03
CA VAL A 16 -3.45 25.79 3.96
C VAL A 16 -3.44 24.40 3.31
N ARG A 17 -2.33 23.68 3.43
CA ARG A 17 -2.19 22.33 2.88
C ARG A 17 -3.09 21.34 3.62
N SER A 18 -3.66 20.38 2.91
CA SER A 18 -4.52 19.36 3.55
C SER A 18 -3.76 18.48 4.55
N SER A 19 -2.44 18.34 4.43
CA SER A 19 -1.60 17.65 5.42
C SER A 19 -1.55 18.41 6.74
N ALA A 20 -1.35 19.73 6.69
CA ALA A 20 -1.34 20.59 7.88
C ALA A 20 -2.69 20.56 8.61
N ILE A 21 -3.81 20.57 7.87
CA ILE A 21 -5.16 20.45 8.47
C ILE A 21 -5.34 19.11 9.19
N ARG A 22 -4.80 18.01 8.64
CA ARG A 22 -4.88 16.70 9.28
C ARG A 22 -4.02 16.64 10.54
N GLU A 23 -2.83 17.24 10.48
CA GLU A 23 -1.91 17.35 11.62
C GLU A 23 -2.54 18.15 12.76
N GLU A 24 -3.10 19.32 12.46
CA GLU A 24 -3.81 20.17 13.43
C GLU A 24 -5.00 19.46 14.08
N LEU A 25 -5.80 18.73 13.29
CA LEU A 25 -6.96 17.99 13.78
C LEU A 25 -6.60 16.63 14.41
N GLY A 26 -5.31 16.25 14.47
CA GLY A 26 -4.89 14.93 14.97
C GLY A 26 -5.45 13.75 14.15
N VAL A 27 -5.81 13.99 12.88
CA VAL A 27 -6.39 12.97 11.99
C VAL A 27 -5.27 12.23 11.30
N GLU A 28 -5.18 10.93 11.58
CA GLU A 28 -4.19 10.09 10.91
C GLU A 28 -4.40 10.07 9.38
N PRO A 29 -3.35 10.29 8.58
CA PRO A 29 -3.40 10.11 7.14
C PRO A 29 -3.81 8.69 6.75
N LEU A 30 -4.73 8.57 5.80
CA LEU A 30 -5.17 7.27 5.27
C LEU A 30 -4.00 6.39 4.80
N LEU A 31 -2.97 7.00 4.21
CA LEU A 31 -1.77 6.30 3.75
C LEU A 31 -1.09 5.54 4.88
N LEU A 32 -0.91 6.16 6.06
CA LEU A 32 -0.30 5.48 7.21
C LEU A 32 -1.14 4.28 7.67
N ARG A 33 -2.47 4.39 7.64
CA ARG A 33 -3.36 3.26 7.96
C ARG A 33 -3.22 2.13 6.95
N VAL A 34 -3.16 2.46 5.66
CA VAL A 34 -2.99 1.49 4.58
C VAL A 34 -1.64 0.79 4.69
N GLU A 35 -0.55 1.54 4.84
CA GLU A 35 0.81 1.01 4.99
C GLU A 35 0.93 0.09 6.21
N ARG A 36 0.38 0.49 7.37
CA ARG A 36 0.36 -0.39 8.56
C ARG A 36 -0.41 -1.68 8.31
N SER A 37 -1.50 -1.62 7.56
CA SER A 37 -2.30 -2.80 7.22
C SER A 37 -1.54 -3.72 6.26
N GLN A 38 -0.86 -3.14 5.26
CA GLN A 38 0.02 -3.87 4.34
C GLN A 38 1.16 -4.56 5.10
N MET A 39 1.79 -3.88 6.06
CA MET A 39 2.86 -4.45 6.90
C MET A 39 2.38 -5.57 7.82
N ARG A 40 1.18 -5.44 8.39
CA ARG A 40 0.56 -6.54 9.15
C ARG A 40 0.29 -7.75 8.26
N TRP A 41 -0.24 -7.53 7.06
CA TRP A 41 -0.51 -8.60 6.10
C TRP A 41 0.77 -9.26 5.59
N LEU A 42 1.80 -8.47 5.26
CA LEU A 42 3.13 -8.99 4.90
C LEU A 42 3.72 -9.82 6.04
N GLY A 43 3.65 -9.32 7.27
CA GLY A 43 4.10 -10.05 8.45
C GLY A 43 3.34 -11.38 8.65
N HIS A 44 2.06 -11.43 8.26
CA HIS A 44 1.28 -12.66 8.24
C HIS A 44 1.77 -13.63 7.16
N LEU A 45 2.01 -13.16 5.93
CA LEU A 45 2.56 -13.98 4.85
C LEU A 45 3.94 -14.57 5.19
N VAL A 46 4.83 -13.76 5.76
CA VAL A 46 6.19 -14.22 6.12
C VAL A 46 6.13 -15.35 7.16
N ARG A 47 5.26 -15.23 8.16
CA ARG A 47 5.05 -16.24 9.21
C ARG A 47 4.14 -17.41 8.78
N MET A 48 3.59 -17.37 7.57
CA MET A 48 2.65 -18.37 7.10
C MET A 48 3.34 -19.73 6.96
N PRO A 49 2.77 -20.82 7.52
CA PRO A 49 3.31 -22.16 7.32
C PRO A 49 3.17 -22.59 5.85
N PRO A 50 4.00 -23.53 5.37
CA PRO A 50 3.86 -24.12 4.04
C PRO A 50 2.51 -24.84 3.89
N GLY A 51 2.05 -25.08 2.66
CA GLY A 51 0.74 -25.68 2.36
C GLY A 51 -0.38 -24.66 2.17
N ARG A 52 -0.06 -23.35 2.15
CA ARG A 52 -1.02 -22.27 1.96
C ARG A 52 -0.64 -21.45 0.73
N LEU A 53 -1.55 -21.47 -0.26
CA LEU A 53 -1.36 -20.81 -1.55
C LEU A 53 -0.85 -19.36 -1.46
N PRO A 54 -1.38 -18.47 -0.60
CA PRO A 54 -0.90 -17.08 -0.57
C PRO A 54 0.58 -16.97 -0.18
N GLY A 55 1.04 -17.77 0.79
CA GLY A 55 2.43 -17.81 1.22
C GLY A 55 3.34 -18.47 0.19
N GLU A 56 2.86 -19.51 -0.49
CA GLU A 56 3.58 -20.19 -1.56
C GLU A 56 3.76 -19.29 -2.78
N VAL A 57 2.69 -18.63 -3.24
CA VAL A 57 2.75 -17.66 -4.34
C VAL A 57 3.64 -16.48 -3.99
N PHE A 58 3.59 -15.98 -2.76
CA PHE A 58 4.45 -14.88 -2.32
C PHE A 58 5.95 -15.25 -2.34
N ARG A 59 6.29 -16.50 -2.02
CA ARG A 59 7.68 -17.00 -2.05
C ARG A 59 8.10 -17.54 -3.41
N ALA A 60 7.17 -17.71 -4.34
CA ALA A 60 7.47 -18.23 -5.65
C ALA A 60 8.37 -17.26 -6.42
N CYS A 61 9.46 -17.78 -7.00
CA CYS A 61 10.24 -17.09 -8.00
C CYS A 61 9.95 -17.75 -9.35
N PRO A 62 8.83 -17.44 -10.01
CA PRO A 62 8.54 -18.03 -11.31
C PRO A 62 9.60 -17.58 -12.31
N SER A 63 10.30 -18.52 -12.92
CA SER A 63 11.09 -18.26 -14.12
C SER A 63 10.12 -18.02 -15.27
N GLY A 64 9.82 -16.76 -15.56
CA GLY A 64 9.01 -16.40 -16.72
C GLY A 64 9.85 -16.46 -17.99
N CYS A 65 9.43 -17.23 -18.98
CA CYS A 65 9.77 -16.91 -20.37
C CYS A 65 8.94 -15.68 -20.76
N CYS A 66 9.59 -14.60 -21.21
CA CYS A 66 8.89 -13.50 -21.85
C CYS A 66 8.11 -14.06 -23.06
N PRO A 67 6.77 -13.87 -23.16
CA PRO A 67 5.99 -14.36 -24.30
C PRO A 67 6.44 -13.78 -25.65
N ARG A 68 7.26 -12.73 -25.63
CA ARG A 68 7.79 -12.04 -26.81
C ARG A 68 9.07 -12.66 -27.38
N ASP A 69 9.79 -13.49 -26.64
CA ASP A 69 11.06 -14.07 -27.09
C ASP A 69 11.01 -15.60 -27.06
N PRO A 70 10.51 -16.25 -28.15
CA PRO A 70 10.56 -17.68 -28.28
C PRO A 70 11.96 -18.07 -28.78
N THR A 71 12.94 -18.10 -27.88
CA THR A 71 14.14 -18.91 -28.12
C THR A 71 14.13 -20.09 -27.16
N PRO A 72 13.98 -21.33 -27.66
CA PRO A 72 14.12 -22.49 -26.82
C PRO A 72 15.62 -22.70 -26.58
N ASP A 73 16.05 -22.51 -25.34
CA ASP A 73 17.36 -22.96 -24.88
C ASP A 73 17.38 -24.49 -25.00
N LYS A 74 18.23 -25.00 -25.88
CA LYS A 74 18.41 -26.43 -26.12
C LYS A 74 19.47 -26.95 -25.16
N ARG A 75 19.05 -27.69 -24.14
CA ARG A 75 19.88 -28.71 -23.48
C ARG A 75 19.05 -29.93 -23.10
#